data_AF-A0A955DES4-F1
#
_entry.id   AF-A0A955DES4-F1
#
_cell.length_a   1.000
_cell.length_b   1.000
_cell.length_c   1.000
_cell.angle_alpha   90.00
_cell.angle_beta   90.00
_cell.angle_gamma   90.00
#
_symmetry.space_group_name_H-M   'P 1'
#
loop_
_entity.id
_entity.type
_entity.pdbx_description
1 polymer ?
#
loop_
_entity_poly.entity_id
_entity_poly.type
_entity_poly.pdbx_seq_one_letter_code
_entity_poly.pdbx_strand_id
1 'polypeptide(L)' 'NNESRSDFITLTVTEREIGVVGPDADFNNDGVVDAADLAILLAGWGDGAIGDLNGDGTIDPTDLAILLSLWGPVGG' A
#
# COMPACT_ATOMS: atom_id res chain seq x y z
N ASN A 1 -2.32 -6.03 -40.81
CA ASN A 1 -1.28 -5.03 -40.51
C ASN A 1 -1.50 -4.52 -39.10
N ASN A 2 -0.62 -4.93 -38.21
CA ASN A 2 -0.42 -4.46 -36.83
C ASN A 2 -1.35 -5.01 -35.73
N GLU A 3 -1.11 -6.29 -35.39
CA GLU A 3 -1.04 -6.87 -34.04
C GLU A 3 -2.19 -6.62 -33.03
N SER A 4 -3.30 -7.33 -33.17
CA SER A 4 -4.13 -7.71 -32.01
C SER A 4 -3.48 -8.89 -31.30
N ARG A 5 -2.48 -8.62 -30.45
CA ARG A 5 -1.95 -9.63 -29.54
C ARG A 5 -1.44 -9.02 -28.24
N SER A 6 -2.32 -9.00 -27.25
CA SER A 6 -1.94 -9.01 -25.84
C SER A 6 -2.96 -9.81 -25.05
N ASP A 7 -3.17 -11.07 -25.47
CA ASP A 7 -3.66 -12.14 -24.59
C ASP A 7 -2.48 -12.64 -23.70
N PHE A 8 -1.78 -11.73 -23.04
CA PHE A 8 -0.56 -12.04 -22.28
C PHE A 8 -0.77 -11.74 -20.79
N ILE A 9 -1.27 -12.72 -20.04
CA ILE A 9 -0.71 -13.15 -18.75
C ILE A 9 -1.38 -14.48 -18.34
N THR A 10 -0.79 -15.60 -18.74
CA THR A 10 -0.98 -16.85 -17.98
C THR A 10 0.37 -17.55 -17.88
N LEU A 11 1.32 -16.92 -17.20
CA LEU A 11 2.60 -17.54 -16.88
C LEU A 11 3.08 -17.01 -15.53
N THR A 12 2.61 -17.64 -14.44
CA THR A 12 3.24 -17.62 -13.10
C THR A 12 4.01 -16.37 -12.77
N VAL A 13 3.35 -15.21 -12.80
CA VAL A 13 3.77 -14.21 -11.85
C VAL A 13 3.03 -14.62 -10.57
N THR A 14 3.80 -15.04 -9.58
CA THR A 14 3.36 -14.91 -8.20
C THR A 14 3.20 -13.41 -7.93
N GLU A 15 2.17 -12.80 -8.50
CA GLU A 15 1.76 -11.42 -8.23
C GLU A 15 1.01 -11.45 -6.92
N ARG A 16 1.76 -11.68 -5.84
CA ARG A 16 1.36 -11.12 -4.56
C ARG A 16 1.33 -9.58 -4.57
N GLU A 17 1.51 -8.94 -5.73
CA GLU A 17 1.55 -7.49 -5.86
C GLU A 17 1.18 -7.02 -7.28
N ILE A 18 -0.01 -7.38 -7.79
CA ILE A 18 -0.65 -6.46 -8.74
C ILE A 18 -1.01 -5.23 -7.92
N GLY A 19 -0.11 -4.25 -7.91
CA GLY A 19 -0.28 -2.90 -7.36
C GLY A 19 -1.37 -2.10 -8.09
N VAL A 20 -2.62 -2.59 -8.03
CA VAL A 20 -3.83 -1.75 -8.01
C VAL A 20 -4.31 -1.67 -6.56
N VAL A 21 -3.36 -1.72 -5.63
CA VAL A 21 -3.52 -1.47 -4.19
C VAL A 21 -3.42 0.05 -4.09
N GLY A 22 -4.36 0.71 -3.40
CA GLY A 22 -4.04 2.07 -2.91
C GLY A 22 -2.68 2.00 -2.21
N PRO A 23 -1.84 3.06 -2.22
CA PRO A 23 -0.54 3.05 -1.55
C PRO A 23 -0.78 2.44 -0.18
N ASP A 24 0.02 1.45 0.19
CA ASP A 24 -0.29 0.56 1.32
C ASP A 24 -0.59 1.28 2.65
N ALA A 25 -0.31 2.60 2.69
CA ALA A 25 -0.64 3.56 3.72
C ALA A 25 -2.09 4.14 3.71
N ASP A 26 -2.93 3.91 2.68
CA ASP A 26 -4.36 4.30 2.67
C ASP A 26 -5.17 3.17 3.33
N PHE A 27 -5.23 3.20 4.65
CA PHE A 27 -5.85 2.14 5.45
C PHE A 27 -7.36 2.26 5.47
N ASN A 28 -7.89 3.48 5.30
CA ASN A 28 -9.33 3.73 5.29
C ASN A 28 -9.96 3.58 3.88
N ASN A 29 -9.13 3.44 2.84
CA ASN A 29 -9.48 3.34 1.42
C ASN A 29 -10.30 4.54 0.90
N ASP A 30 -10.02 5.75 1.39
CA ASP A 30 -10.71 6.97 0.98
C ASP A 30 -10.07 7.65 -0.24
N GLY A 31 -8.92 7.15 -0.69
CA GLY A 31 -8.19 7.68 -1.84
C GLY A 31 -7.16 8.76 -1.50
N VAL A 32 -6.88 9.00 -0.21
CA VAL A 32 -5.90 9.98 0.26
C VAL A 32 -5.18 9.41 1.48
N VAL A 33 -3.84 9.48 1.49
CA VAL A 33 -3.08 9.21 2.71
C VAL A 33 -3.03 10.48 3.55
N ASP A 34 -3.75 10.50 4.66
CA ASP A 34 -3.79 11.65 5.56
C ASP A 34 -3.75 11.31 7.06
N ALA A 35 -4.18 12.26 7.89
CA ALA A 35 -4.18 12.09 9.34
C ALA A 35 -5.13 10.97 9.82
N ALA A 36 -6.14 10.60 9.04
CA ALA A 36 -7.02 9.47 9.30
C ALA A 36 -6.25 8.15 9.21
N ASP A 37 -5.42 7.98 8.19
CA ASP A 37 -4.57 6.79 8.05
C ASP A 37 -3.48 6.74 9.11
N LEU A 38 -2.89 7.89 9.44
CA LEU A 38 -1.96 8.00 10.57
C LEU A 38 -2.62 7.57 11.90
N ALA A 39 -3.89 7.93 12.12
CA ALA A 39 -4.61 7.52 13.32
C ALA A 39 -4.83 5.99 13.35
N ILE A 40 -5.03 5.35 12.19
CA ILE A 40 -5.13 3.90 12.07
C ILE A 40 -3.78 3.23 12.35
N LEU A 41 -2.68 3.76 11.79
CA LEU A 41 -1.31 3.29 12.06
C LEU A 41 -0.97 3.37 13.55
N LEU A 42 -1.31 4.49 14.20
CA LEU A 42 -1.09 4.69 15.63
C LEU A 42 -1.99 3.81 16.50
N ALA A 43 -3.18 3.43 16.02
CA ALA A 43 -4.05 2.50 16.74
C ALA A 43 -3.46 1.08 16.81
N GLY A 44 -2.64 0.71 15.81
CA GLY A 44 -1.89 -0.55 15.78
C GLY A 44 -0.46 -0.46 16.32
N TRP A 45 -0.04 0.68 16.89
CA TRP A 45 1.38 0.89 17.23
C TRP A 45 1.96 -0.20 18.14
N GLY A 46 3.01 -0.88 17.68
CA GLY A 46 3.63 -2.01 18.37
C GLY A 46 2.95 -3.38 18.18
N ASP A 47 1.85 -3.45 17.41
CA ASP A 47 1.16 -4.67 16.99
C ASP A 47 1.36 -4.90 15.47
N GLY A 48 1.80 -6.08 15.04
CA GLY A 48 2.17 -6.35 13.63
C GLY A 48 1.00 -6.66 12.69
N ALA A 49 -0.18 -6.05 12.89
CA ALA A 49 -1.40 -6.48 12.20
C ALA A 49 -1.75 -5.63 10.96
N ILE A 50 -1.99 -4.33 11.15
CA ILE A 50 -2.51 -3.43 10.10
C ILE A 50 -1.75 -2.11 10.24
N GLY A 51 -0.74 -1.89 9.40
CA GLY A 51 0.14 -0.71 9.45
C GLY A 51 1.63 -0.99 9.43
N ASP A 52 2.03 -2.28 9.39
CA ASP A 52 3.40 -2.69 9.06
C ASP A 52 3.58 -2.53 7.54
N LEU A 53 4.15 -1.39 7.14
CA LEU A 53 4.32 -0.99 5.75
C LEU A 53 5.64 -1.52 5.18
N ASN A 54 6.61 -1.83 6.04
CA ASN A 54 7.91 -2.37 5.63
C ASN A 54 7.97 -3.92 5.67
N GLY A 55 6.98 -4.56 6.30
CA GLY A 55 6.85 -6.01 6.45
C GLY A 55 7.77 -6.65 7.48
N ASP A 56 8.27 -5.89 8.47
CA ASP A 56 9.21 -6.36 9.48
C ASP A 56 8.55 -7.02 10.70
N GLY A 57 7.22 -6.97 10.78
CA GLY A 57 6.39 -7.54 11.83
C GLY A 57 6.14 -6.59 13.01
N THR A 58 6.57 -5.33 12.95
CA THR A 58 6.39 -4.33 14.02
C THR A 58 5.99 -2.99 13.43
N ILE A 59 4.93 -2.37 13.96
CA ILE A 59 4.61 -0.98 13.60
C ILE A 59 5.50 -0.03 14.40
N ASP A 60 6.40 0.65 13.71
CA ASP A 60 7.41 1.52 14.30
C ASP A 60 7.59 2.85 13.54
N PRO A 61 8.51 3.74 13.97
CA PRO A 61 8.75 5.02 13.31
C PRO A 61 9.16 4.92 11.83
N THR A 62 9.64 3.75 11.39
CA THR A 62 9.97 3.45 10.00
C THR A 62 8.69 3.38 9.16
N ASP A 63 7.65 2.72 9.64
CA ASP A 63 6.34 2.69 8.95
C ASP A 63 5.72 4.08 8.90
N LEU A 64 5.83 4.85 9.98
CA LEU A 64 5.40 6.25 9.98
C LEU A 64 6.12 7.07 8.90
N ALA A 65 7.43 6.87 8.71
CA ALA A 65 8.19 7.56 7.68
C ALA A 65 7.72 7.16 6.26
N ILE A 66 7.36 5.90 6.05
CA ILE A 66 6.78 5.41 4.78
C ILE A 66 5.42 6.06 4.53
N LEU A 67 4.53 6.10 5.55
CA LEU A 67 3.22 6.76 5.46
C LEU A 67 3.37 8.24 5.10
N LEU A 68 4.28 8.96 5.76
CA LEU A 68 4.56 10.37 5.48
C LEU A 68 5.16 10.58 4.07
N SER A 69 5.91 9.61 3.55
CA SER A 69 6.42 9.65 2.18
C SER A 69 5.32 9.51 1.13
N LEU A 70 4.18 8.93 1.50
CA LEU A 70 3.02 8.70 0.65
C LEU A 70 1.90 9.73 0.90
N TRP A 71 2.16 10.73 1.75
CA TRP A 71 1.16 11.71 2.18
C TRP A 71 0.55 12.47 1.00
N GLY A 72 -0.78 12.42 0.90
CA GLY A 72 -1.54 13.07 -0.17
C GLY A 72 -2.39 12.09 -1.00
N PRO A 73 -2.92 12.56 -2.14
CA PRO A 73 -3.87 11.80 -2.94
C PRO A 73 -3.21 10.58 -3.58
N VAL A 74 -3.92 9.47 -3.61
CA VAL A 74 -3.35 8.18 -4.03
C VAL A 74 -3.48 7.85 -5.52
N GLY A 75 -3.89 8.83 -6.32
CA GLY A 75 -4.01 8.68 -7.77
C GLY A 75 -3.91 10.01 -8.47
N GLY A 76 -2.90 10.13 -9.33
CA GLY A 76 -2.77 11.13 -10.40
C GLY A 76 -2.45 10.42 -11.70
#